data_AF-A0A2V1C527-F1
#
_entry.id   AF-A0A2V1C527-F1
#
_cell.length_a   1.000
_cell.length_b   1.000
_cell.length_c   1.000
_cell.angle_alpha   90.00
_cell.angle_beta   90.00
_cell.angle_gamma   90.00
#
_symmetry.space_group_name_H-M   'P 1'
#
loop_
_entity.id
_entity.type
_entity.pdbx_description
1 polymer ?
#
loop_
_entity_poly.entity_id
_entity_poly.type
_entity_poly.pdbx_seq_one_letter_code
_entity_poly.pdbx_strand_id
1 'polypeptide(L)'
;MPPPRPRIPILLLRGFTWISTSISTTHRQHHLGAMSTLTAASLKICATCSRKISWRKKWEKNWDAITYCSDSCRKHKIKSNSMDVSFESKILSLLEERRFTQGSAAVVTCEEAEEEVMKDRKPDIQETEEHSTPISPDGADMEPRELTNPSRVQERCRQAARRLAARGEIVVTQNGKVVDQSFATGVMKLKFPS
;
A
#
# COMPACT_ATOMS: atom_id res chain seq x y z
N MET A 1 64.20 -20.95 -2.54
CA MET A 1 64.11 -20.30 -3.86
C MET A 1 63.36 -21.22 -4.80
N PRO A 2 62.17 -20.86 -5.30
CA PRO A 2 61.50 -21.68 -6.31
C PRO A 2 62.14 -21.45 -7.71
N PRO A 3 62.26 -22.47 -8.57
CA PRO A 3 62.72 -22.30 -9.95
C PRO A 3 61.64 -21.65 -10.84
N PRO A 4 62.03 -20.99 -11.94
CA PRO A 4 61.07 -20.34 -12.85
C PRO A 4 60.26 -21.36 -13.65
N ARG A 5 58.98 -21.04 -13.87
CA ARG A 5 58.06 -21.85 -14.69
C ARG A 5 58.38 -21.67 -16.18
N PRO A 6 58.38 -22.73 -17.00
CA PRO A 6 58.42 -22.58 -18.45
C PRO A 6 57.08 -22.08 -19.00
N ARG A 7 57.15 -21.13 -19.94
CA ARG A 7 56.01 -20.57 -20.68
C ARG A 7 55.51 -21.58 -21.71
N ILE A 8 54.24 -21.93 -21.63
CA ILE A 8 53.53 -22.75 -22.64
C ILE A 8 52.96 -21.81 -23.70
N PRO A 9 53.24 -21.98 -25.00
CA PRO A 9 52.49 -21.32 -26.05
C PRO A 9 51.18 -22.06 -26.32
N ILE A 10 50.14 -21.24 -26.47
CA ILE A 10 48.77 -21.59 -26.79
C ILE A 10 48.71 -22.20 -28.18
N LEU A 11 48.24 -23.45 -28.28
CA LEU A 11 47.66 -23.97 -29.51
C LEU A 11 46.30 -24.59 -29.21
N LEU A 12 45.30 -23.86 -29.69
CA LEU A 12 43.92 -24.26 -29.90
C LEU A 12 43.87 -25.59 -30.66
N LEU A 13 43.06 -26.54 -30.19
CA LEU A 13 41.84 -26.96 -30.88
C LEU A 13 41.33 -28.33 -30.38
N ARG A 14 40.00 -28.35 -30.26
CA ARG A 14 39.07 -29.46 -30.55
C ARG A 14 38.71 -30.41 -29.41
N GLY A 15 37.41 -30.35 -29.11
CA GLY A 15 36.61 -31.55 -28.87
C GLY A 15 36.33 -31.84 -27.40
N PHE A 16 35.63 -30.95 -26.71
CA PHE A 16 34.98 -31.32 -25.46
C PHE A 16 33.56 -31.79 -25.73
N THR A 17 33.39 -33.10 -25.64
CA THR A 17 32.11 -33.78 -25.56
C THR A 17 31.36 -33.30 -24.32
N TRP A 18 30.12 -32.87 -24.53
CA TRP A 18 29.19 -32.50 -23.45
C TRP A 18 28.83 -33.77 -22.66
N ILE A 19 29.47 -33.96 -21.50
CA ILE A 19 28.98 -34.91 -20.50
C ILE A 19 27.85 -34.20 -19.76
N SER A 20 26.62 -34.48 -20.19
CA SER A 20 25.39 -34.04 -19.52
C SER A 20 25.17 -34.89 -18.27
N THR A 21 25.72 -34.47 -17.14
CA THR A 21 25.34 -35.03 -15.82
C THR A 21 23.98 -34.47 -15.42
N SER A 22 22.92 -35.23 -15.68
CA SER A 22 21.58 -34.98 -15.16
C SER A 22 21.59 -35.20 -13.64
N ILE A 23 21.64 -34.12 -12.87
CA ILE A 23 21.38 -34.16 -11.43
C ILE A 23 19.87 -34.22 -11.25
N SER A 24 19.34 -35.38 -10.90
CA SER A 24 17.93 -35.58 -10.57
C SER A 24 17.61 -34.90 -9.25
N THR A 25 17.15 -33.64 -9.31
CA THR A 25 16.49 -32.97 -8.18
C THR A 25 15.15 -33.65 -7.94
N THR A 26 15.07 -34.54 -6.96
CA THR A 26 13.80 -35.03 -6.43
C THR A 26 13.07 -33.86 -5.78
N HIS A 27 12.21 -33.18 -6.55
CA HIS A 27 11.32 -32.15 -6.06
C HIS A 27 10.26 -32.79 -5.17
N ARG A 28 10.56 -32.84 -3.88
CA ARG A 28 9.65 -33.28 -2.82
C ARG A 28 8.50 -32.28 -2.72
N GLN A 29 7.43 -32.55 -3.45
CA GLN A 29 6.17 -31.82 -3.33
C GLN A 29 5.60 -32.08 -1.94
N HIS A 30 5.87 -31.18 -1.01
CA HIS A 30 5.05 -31.05 0.19
C HIS A 30 3.70 -30.50 -0.27
N HIS A 31 2.76 -31.42 -0.55
CA HIS A 31 1.35 -31.12 -0.60
C HIS A 31 0.95 -30.47 0.72
N LEU A 32 0.78 -29.14 0.71
CA LEU A 32 0.13 -28.41 1.78
C LEU A 32 -1.31 -28.94 1.87
N GLY A 33 -1.55 -29.71 2.92
CA GLY A 33 -2.87 -30.22 3.27
C GLY A 33 -3.84 -29.07 3.45
N ALA A 34 -4.94 -29.15 2.71
CA ALA A 34 -6.16 -28.40 2.96
C ALA A 34 -6.60 -28.65 4.42
N MET A 35 -6.59 -27.61 5.24
CA MET A 35 -7.16 -27.62 6.58
C MET A 35 -8.38 -26.70 6.62
N SER A 36 -9.53 -27.36 6.71
CA SER A 36 -10.76 -26.95 7.39
C SER A 36 -11.55 -25.75 6.89
N THR A 37 -12.54 -26.10 6.06
CA THR A 37 -13.86 -25.48 5.94
C THR A 37 -14.56 -25.36 7.30
N LEU A 38 -14.44 -24.21 7.94
CA LEU A 38 -15.54 -23.65 8.73
C LEU A 38 -16.34 -22.77 7.76
N THR A 39 -17.65 -22.92 7.73
CA THR A 39 -18.59 -22.16 6.88
C THR A 39 -18.31 -20.66 6.93
N ALA A 40 -17.48 -20.21 6.00
CA ALA A 40 -17.10 -18.83 5.85
C ALA A 40 -18.25 -18.13 5.14
N ALA A 41 -19.00 -17.30 5.86
CA ALA A 41 -19.57 -16.14 5.20
C ALA A 41 -18.36 -15.43 4.55
N SER A 42 -18.23 -15.55 3.24
CA SER A 42 -17.12 -15.00 2.47
C SER A 42 -16.91 -13.54 2.90
N LEU A 43 -15.81 -13.24 3.58
CA LEU A 43 -15.52 -11.89 4.03
C LEU A 43 -15.47 -10.98 2.80
N LYS A 44 -16.34 -9.97 2.76
CA LYS A 44 -16.37 -9.02 1.65
C LYS A 44 -15.47 -7.84 1.98
N ILE A 45 -14.80 -7.31 0.96
CA ILE A 45 -13.92 -6.15 1.09
C ILE A 45 -14.62 -4.96 0.43
N CYS A 46 -14.67 -3.83 1.13
CA CYS A 46 -15.23 -2.60 0.58
C CYS A 46 -14.40 -2.12 -0.61
N ALA A 47 -15.02 -1.97 -1.79
CA ALA A 47 -14.32 -1.52 -3.00
C ALA A 47 -13.70 -0.12 -2.89
N THR A 48 -14.19 0.73 -1.98
CA THR A 48 -13.69 2.10 -1.80
C THR A 48 -12.59 2.21 -0.75
N CYS A 49 -12.79 1.62 0.43
CA CYS A 49 -11.87 1.83 1.56
C CYS A 49 -11.10 0.57 1.98
N SER A 50 -11.29 -0.55 1.27
CA SER A 50 -10.64 -1.84 1.56
C SER A 50 -10.84 -2.38 2.98
N ARG A 51 -11.83 -1.87 3.72
CA ARG A 51 -12.24 -2.42 5.03
C ARG A 51 -13.04 -3.72 4.81
N LYS A 52 -12.80 -4.72 5.64
CA LYS A 52 -13.67 -5.89 5.77
C LYS A 52 -15.10 -5.46 6.12
N ILE A 53 -16.06 -5.90 5.33
CA ILE A 53 -17.48 -5.64 5.52
C ILE A 53 -18.00 -6.66 6.53
N SER A 54 -18.40 -6.19 7.71
CA SER A 54 -19.10 -7.00 8.69
C SER A 54 -20.57 -7.19 8.27
N TRP A 55 -21.10 -8.41 8.41
CA TRP A 55 -22.52 -8.68 8.19
C TRP A 55 -23.40 -7.80 9.09
N ARG A 56 -24.57 -7.40 8.57
CA ARG A 56 -25.59 -6.65 9.32
C ARG A 56 -26.96 -7.21 8.95
N LYS A 57 -27.90 -7.27 9.90
CA LYS A 57 -29.26 -7.77 9.69
C LYS A 57 -29.99 -7.14 8.49
N LYS A 58 -29.78 -5.83 8.27
CA LYS A 58 -30.36 -5.11 7.12
C LYS A 58 -29.89 -5.62 5.75
N TRP A 59 -28.83 -6.42 5.68
CA TRP A 59 -28.25 -6.94 4.45
C TRP A 59 -28.55 -8.42 4.23
N GLU A 60 -29.36 -9.04 5.09
CA GLU A 60 -29.71 -10.46 5.01
C GLU A 60 -30.24 -10.86 3.61
N LYS A 61 -31.09 -10.02 3.01
CA LYS A 61 -31.74 -10.32 1.72
C LYS A 61 -30.87 -10.06 0.49
N ASN A 62 -29.79 -9.29 0.63
CA ASN A 62 -29.01 -8.81 -0.50
C ASN A 62 -27.50 -8.83 -0.24
N TRP A 63 -27.04 -9.67 0.70
CA TRP A 63 -25.63 -9.75 1.10
C TRP A 63 -24.73 -9.91 -0.12
N ASP A 64 -25.10 -10.78 -1.06
CA ASP A 64 -24.39 -11.07 -2.32
C ASP A 64 -24.08 -9.84 -3.16
N ALA A 65 -24.98 -8.86 -3.19
CA ALA A 65 -24.80 -7.61 -3.92
C ALA A 65 -24.06 -6.49 -3.14
N ILE A 66 -23.67 -6.70 -1.89
CA ILE A 66 -23.00 -5.67 -1.08
C ILE A 66 -21.53 -5.54 -1.47
N THR A 67 -21.18 -4.37 -2.02
CA THR A 67 -19.81 -4.00 -2.44
C THR A 67 -19.15 -2.94 -1.54
N TYR A 68 -19.94 -2.20 -0.74
CA TYR A 68 -19.47 -1.05 0.04
C TYR A 68 -19.87 -1.16 1.51
N CYS A 69 -19.01 -0.72 2.43
CA CYS A 69 -19.28 -0.81 3.87
C CYS A 69 -20.26 0.25 4.40
N SER A 70 -20.46 1.35 3.66
CA SER A 70 -21.29 2.50 4.04
C SER A 70 -21.79 3.27 2.81
N ASP A 71 -22.83 4.09 2.98
CA ASP A 71 -23.33 4.98 1.93
C ASP A 71 -22.29 6.03 1.51
N SER A 72 -21.46 6.51 2.45
CA SER A 72 -20.34 7.40 2.14
C SER A 72 -19.34 6.73 1.19
N CYS A 73 -18.92 5.49 1.48
CA CYS A 73 -18.03 4.76 0.57
C CYS A 73 -18.68 4.46 -0.79
N ARG A 74 -20.00 4.19 -0.83
CA ARG A 74 -20.72 3.99 -2.10
C ARG A 74 -20.73 5.24 -2.97
N LYS A 75 -20.88 6.42 -2.36
CA LYS A 75 -20.90 7.72 -3.07
C LYS A 75 -19.50 8.21 -3.43
N HIS A 76 -18.48 7.81 -2.67
CA HIS A 76 -17.11 8.28 -2.84
C HIS A 76 -16.40 7.56 -3.98
N LYS A 77 -16.01 8.32 -5.01
CA LYS A 77 -15.23 7.81 -6.16
C LYS A 77 -13.79 8.31 -6.03
N ILE A 78 -12.83 7.39 -5.99
CA ILE A 78 -11.40 7.73 -5.95
C ILE A 78 -10.98 8.12 -7.38
N LYS A 79 -10.64 9.39 -7.57
CA LYS A 79 -10.10 9.92 -8.84
C LYS A 79 -8.57 9.88 -8.81
N SER A 80 -7.92 9.80 -9.97
CA SER A 80 -6.46 9.78 -10.08
C SER A 80 -5.78 11.01 -9.48
N ASN A 81 -6.37 12.20 -9.66
CA ASN A 81 -5.88 13.46 -9.08
C ASN A 81 -6.57 13.82 -7.74
N SER A 82 -7.02 12.82 -6.97
CA SER A 82 -7.71 13.07 -5.70
C SER A 82 -6.74 13.11 -4.51
N MET A 83 -7.17 13.76 -3.43
CA MET A 83 -6.46 13.76 -2.14
C MET A 83 -6.24 12.34 -1.60
N ASP A 84 -7.10 11.38 -1.95
CA ASP A 84 -6.93 9.98 -1.56
C ASP A 84 -5.66 9.36 -2.14
N VAL A 85 -5.34 9.69 -3.41
CA VAL A 85 -4.11 9.26 -4.08
C VAL A 85 -2.90 10.02 -3.52
N SER A 86 -3.06 11.32 -3.20
CA SER A 86 -2.03 12.10 -2.51
C SER A 86 -1.63 11.48 -1.17
N PHE A 87 -2.60 10.99 -0.38
CA PHE A 87 -2.29 10.28 0.88
C PHE A 87 -1.53 8.98 0.65
N GLU A 88 -1.93 8.17 -0.34
CA GLU A 88 -1.21 6.93 -0.65
C GLU A 88 0.26 7.20 -1.00
N SER A 89 0.49 8.12 -1.94
CA SER A 89 1.84 8.50 -2.35
C SER A 89 2.65 9.09 -1.20
N LYS A 90 2.06 9.96 -0.37
CA LYS A 90 2.76 10.58 0.75
C LYS A 90 3.13 9.57 1.83
N ILE A 91 2.24 8.64 2.17
CA ILE A 91 2.54 7.55 3.12
C ILE A 91 3.76 6.76 2.66
N LEU A 92 3.81 6.37 1.39
CA LEU A 92 4.93 5.60 0.83
C LEU A 92 6.22 6.41 0.79
N SER A 93 6.16 7.70 0.39
CA SER A 93 7.32 8.59 0.38
C SER A 93 7.94 8.73 1.77
N LEU A 94 7.12 9.05 2.77
CA LEU A 94 7.58 9.22 4.15
C LEU A 94 8.17 7.92 4.71
N LEU A 95 7.61 6.77 4.36
CA LEU A 95 8.15 5.47 4.77
C LEU A 95 9.50 5.21 4.13
N GLU A 96 9.69 5.51 2.84
CA GLU A 96 10.96 5.29 2.14
C GLU A 96 12.05 6.24 2.63
N GLU A 97 11.72 7.52 2.83
CA GLU A 97 12.63 8.52 3.41
C GLU A 97 13.12 8.08 4.80
N ARG A 98 12.22 7.57 5.66
CA ARG A 98 12.59 7.07 6.99
C ARG A 98 13.30 5.74 6.94
N ARG A 99 12.98 4.87 5.97
CA ARG A 99 13.66 3.59 5.79
C ARG A 99 15.16 3.76 5.57
N PHE A 100 15.58 4.86 4.93
CA PHE A 100 17.00 5.15 4.75
C PHE A 100 17.75 5.32 6.10
N THR A 101 17.11 5.91 7.10
CA THR A 101 17.74 6.21 8.41
C THR A 101 17.42 5.17 9.48
N GLN A 102 16.23 4.60 9.46
CA GLN A 102 15.69 3.69 10.49
C GLN A 102 15.61 2.23 10.02
N GLY A 103 15.93 1.94 8.75
CA GLY A 103 15.81 0.61 8.16
C GLY A 103 14.39 0.05 8.27
N SER A 104 14.28 -1.26 8.54
CA SER A 104 12.99 -1.95 8.73
C SER A 104 12.21 -1.49 9.97
N ALA A 105 12.82 -0.65 10.83
CA ALA A 105 12.13 -0.06 11.97
C ALA A 105 11.30 1.18 11.60
N ALA A 106 11.42 1.70 10.37
CA ALA A 106 10.68 2.87 9.90
C ALA A 106 9.17 2.76 10.16
N VAL A 107 8.61 3.81 10.76
CA VAL A 107 7.19 3.95 11.07
C VAL A 107 6.73 5.32 10.59
N VAL A 108 5.53 5.41 10.01
CA VAL A 108 4.81 6.66 9.71
C VAL A 108 3.42 6.58 10.31
N THR A 109 2.89 7.68 10.86
CA THR A 109 1.49 7.72 11.30
C THR A 109 0.59 8.35 10.23
N CYS A 110 -0.71 8.02 10.24
CA CYS A 110 -1.66 8.71 9.37
C CYS A 110 -1.69 10.22 9.61
N GLU A 111 -1.57 10.66 10.87
CA GLU A 111 -1.58 12.07 11.26
C GLU A 111 -0.39 12.84 10.65
N GLU A 112 0.80 12.24 10.65
CA GLU A 112 1.98 12.81 9.98
C GLU A 112 1.77 12.93 8.47
N ALA A 113 1.23 11.88 7.82
CA ALA A 113 0.95 11.93 6.39
C ALA A 113 -0.13 12.97 6.04
N GLU A 114 -1.10 13.18 6.92
CA GLU A 114 -2.13 14.21 6.78
C GLU A 114 -1.53 15.61 6.79
N GLU A 115 -0.68 15.88 7.78
CA GLU A 115 -0.02 17.18 7.93
C GLU A 115 0.80 17.52 6.68
N GLU A 116 1.58 16.57 6.16
CA GLU A 116 2.41 16.78 4.99
C GLU A 116 1.61 16.98 3.70
N VAL A 117 0.53 16.23 3.46
CA VAL A 117 -0.36 16.46 2.29
C VAL A 117 -1.03 17.82 2.36
N MET A 118 -1.39 18.28 3.56
CA MET A 118 -2.06 19.58 3.74
C MET A 118 -1.07 20.74 3.59
N LYS A 119 0.20 20.57 3.99
CA LYS A 119 1.28 21.54 3.69
C LYS A 119 1.47 21.73 2.20
N ASP A 120 1.55 20.64 1.44
CA ASP A 120 1.75 20.67 -0.02
C ASP A 120 0.58 21.33 -0.78
N ARG A 121 -0.63 21.29 -0.20
CA ARG A 121 -1.86 21.86 -0.80
C ARG A 121 -2.13 23.30 -0.42
N LYS A 122 -1.52 23.82 0.65
CA LYS A 122 -1.71 25.21 1.03
C LYS A 122 -1.08 26.05 -0.09
N PRO A 123 -1.86 26.84 -0.85
CA PRO A 123 -1.26 27.72 -1.84
C PRO A 123 -0.28 28.62 -1.10
N ASP A 124 0.90 28.83 -1.70
CA ASP A 124 1.86 29.81 -1.21
C ASP A 124 1.13 31.16 -1.26
N ILE A 125 0.66 31.63 -0.11
CA ILE A 125 0.08 32.97 0.01
C ILE A 125 1.28 33.90 -0.02
N GLN A 126 1.82 34.11 -1.21
CA GLN A 126 2.54 35.33 -1.50
C GLN A 126 1.44 36.37 -1.77
N GLU A 127 1.33 37.34 -0.87
CA GLU A 127 0.54 38.54 -1.07
C GLU A 127 1.04 39.24 -2.34
N THR A 128 0.46 38.90 -3.49
CA THR A 128 0.39 39.79 -4.63
C THR A 128 -1.05 39.81 -5.07
N GLU A 129 -1.69 40.93 -4.78
CA GLU A 129 -2.91 41.31 -5.46
C GLU A 129 -2.70 41.22 -6.97
N GLU A 130 -3.78 40.90 -7.65
CA GLU A 130 -3.99 41.04 -9.09
C GLU A 130 -3.61 39.86 -10.00
N HIS A 131 -4.65 39.46 -10.73
CA HIS A 131 -4.62 38.94 -12.10
C HIS A 131 -4.77 37.42 -12.29
N SER A 132 -6.06 37.06 -12.38
CA SER A 132 -6.68 36.24 -13.42
C SER A 132 -6.29 34.76 -13.59
N THR A 133 -7.25 33.95 -13.14
CA THR A 133 -7.67 32.62 -13.63
C THR A 133 -6.69 31.47 -13.50
N PRO A 134 -7.16 30.37 -12.88
CA PRO A 134 -6.84 29.07 -13.48
C PRO A 134 -8.01 28.06 -13.53
N ILE A 135 -8.14 27.48 -14.72
CA ILE A 135 -8.17 26.03 -14.99
C ILE A 135 -9.50 25.27 -14.77
N SER A 136 -10.09 24.90 -15.91
CA SER A 136 -10.93 23.74 -16.28
C SER A 136 -12.02 23.19 -15.33
N PRO A 137 -13.27 22.98 -15.84
CA PRO A 137 -14.42 22.55 -15.06
C PRO A 137 -14.44 21.07 -14.65
N ASP A 138 -13.50 20.24 -15.12
CA ASP A 138 -13.60 18.77 -14.95
C ASP A 138 -13.02 18.23 -13.62
N GLY A 139 -12.55 19.10 -12.72
CA GLY A 139 -11.83 18.71 -11.51
C GLY A 139 -12.50 19.03 -10.16
N ALA A 140 -13.54 19.86 -10.13
CA ALA A 140 -14.04 20.45 -8.89
C ALA A 140 -15.39 19.87 -8.42
N ASP A 141 -15.39 18.61 -7.99
CA ASP A 141 -16.54 18.04 -7.26
C ASP A 141 -16.35 18.11 -5.73
N MET A 142 -15.51 19.00 -5.23
CA MET A 142 -15.30 19.14 -3.78
C MET A 142 -15.41 20.61 -3.36
N GLU A 143 -16.56 20.90 -2.74
CA GLU A 143 -16.84 22.13 -2.00
C GLU A 143 -15.69 22.46 -1.01
N PRO A 144 -15.22 23.72 -0.95
CA PRO A 144 -14.19 24.18 0.00
C PRO A 144 -14.45 23.80 1.47
N ARG A 145 -15.72 23.56 1.82
CA ARG A 145 -16.18 23.18 3.15
C ARG A 145 -15.74 21.77 3.60
N GLU A 146 -15.28 20.91 2.68
CA GLU A 146 -14.80 19.57 3.04
C GLU A 146 -13.33 19.55 3.50
N LEU A 147 -12.53 20.55 3.12
CA LEU A 147 -11.13 20.69 3.54
C LEU A 147 -10.99 21.21 4.98
N THR A 148 -12.04 21.81 5.54
CA THR A 148 -12.00 22.45 6.87
C THR A 148 -12.44 21.54 8.01
N ASN A 149 -12.77 20.26 7.75
CA ASN A 149 -13.11 19.28 8.78
C ASN A 149 -11.96 18.28 9.01
N PRO A 150 -11.15 18.44 10.08
CA PRO A 150 -10.01 17.56 10.36
C PRO A 150 -10.39 16.08 10.48
N SER A 151 -11.55 15.77 11.05
CA SER A 151 -12.01 14.38 11.21
C SER A 151 -12.25 13.69 9.87
N ARG A 152 -12.69 14.43 8.85
CA ARG A 152 -12.92 13.86 7.51
C ARG A 152 -11.60 13.64 6.76
N VAL A 153 -10.68 14.58 6.85
CA VAL A 153 -9.32 14.46 6.29
C VAL A 153 -8.64 13.24 6.89
N GLN A 154 -8.73 13.09 8.22
CA GLN A 154 -8.19 11.96 8.94
C GLN A 154 -8.77 10.62 8.49
N GLU A 155 -10.09 10.51 8.39
CA GLU A 155 -10.69 9.26 7.91
C GLU A 155 -10.30 8.96 6.46
N ARG A 156 -10.07 9.95 5.59
CA ARG A 156 -9.58 9.71 4.23
C ARG A 156 -8.16 9.15 4.21
N CYS A 157 -7.25 9.69 5.03
CA CYS A 157 -5.89 9.14 5.17
C CYS A 157 -5.92 7.71 5.71
N ARG A 158 -6.77 7.43 6.71
CA ARG A 158 -6.99 6.05 7.21
C ARG A 158 -7.53 5.12 6.12
N GLN A 159 -8.43 5.59 5.26
CA GLN A 159 -8.90 4.80 4.10
C GLN A 159 -7.78 4.53 3.09
N ALA A 160 -6.90 5.51 2.83
CA ALA A 160 -5.72 5.33 1.99
C ALA A 160 -4.76 4.27 2.55
N ALA A 161 -4.45 4.35 3.85
CA ALA A 161 -3.64 3.34 4.53
C ALA A 161 -4.27 1.93 4.44
N ARG A 162 -5.59 1.81 4.55
CA ARG A 162 -6.27 0.50 4.38
C ARG A 162 -6.13 -0.04 2.95
N ARG A 163 -6.20 0.81 1.93
CA ARG A 163 -6.01 0.38 0.53
C ARG A 163 -4.59 -0.11 0.29
N LEU A 164 -3.58 0.63 0.77
CA LEU A 164 -2.18 0.21 0.72
C LEU A 164 -1.96 -1.13 1.43
N ALA A 165 -2.52 -1.28 2.64
CA ALA A 165 -2.41 -2.52 3.40
C ALA A 165 -3.11 -3.70 2.70
N ALA A 166 -4.26 -3.47 2.06
CA ALA A 166 -4.97 -4.49 1.29
C ALA A 166 -4.20 -4.93 0.04
N ARG A 167 -3.38 -4.05 -0.55
CA ARG A 167 -2.45 -4.39 -1.64
C ARG A 167 -1.13 -5.01 -1.16
N GLY A 168 -0.92 -5.09 0.15
CA GLY A 168 0.30 -5.65 0.74
C GLY A 168 1.51 -4.72 0.71
N GLU A 169 1.34 -3.43 0.39
CA GLU A 169 2.43 -2.47 0.31
C GLU A 169 2.90 -2.00 1.70
N ILE A 170 2.00 -2.02 2.68
CA ILE A 170 2.28 -1.66 4.07
C ILE A 170 1.61 -2.62 5.04
N VAL A 171 2.06 -2.62 6.29
CA VAL A 171 1.39 -3.24 7.43
C VAL A 171 0.99 -2.18 8.45
N VAL A 172 -0.17 -2.37 9.07
CA VAL A 172 -0.64 -1.54 10.20
C VAL A 172 -0.20 -2.20 11.50
N THR A 173 0.39 -1.43 12.40
CA THR A 173 0.88 -1.92 13.69
C THR A 173 0.26 -1.16 14.87
N GLN A 174 0.02 -1.87 15.97
CA GLN A 174 -0.36 -1.30 17.26
C GLN A 174 0.41 -2.04 18.35
N ASN A 175 1.00 -1.32 19.30
CA ASN A 175 1.82 -1.89 20.38
C ASN A 175 2.90 -2.87 19.87
N GLY A 176 3.52 -2.54 18.72
CA GLY A 176 4.56 -3.36 18.08
C GLY A 176 4.06 -4.61 17.36
N LYS A 177 2.75 -4.87 17.33
CA LYS A 177 2.15 -6.04 16.65
C LYS A 177 1.43 -5.61 15.39
N VAL A 178 1.52 -6.42 14.34
CA VAL A 178 0.70 -6.24 13.13
C VAL A 178 -0.77 -6.50 13.48
N VAL A 179 -1.64 -5.57 13.11
CA VAL A 179 -3.09 -5.64 13.34
C VAL A 179 -3.85 -5.56 12.03
N ASP A 180 -5.08 -6.08 12.03
CA ASP A 180 -5.98 -5.93 10.88
C ASP A 180 -6.38 -4.46 10.68
N GLN A 181 -6.11 -3.96 9.47
CA GLN A 181 -6.36 -2.58 9.05
C GLN A 181 -7.83 -2.16 9.12
N SER A 182 -8.76 -3.13 9.11
CA SER A 182 -10.20 -2.87 9.19
C SER A 182 -10.64 -2.45 10.59
N PHE A 183 -9.95 -2.95 11.61
CA PHE A 183 -10.30 -2.81 13.02
C PHE A 183 -9.33 -1.94 13.82
N ALA A 184 -8.21 -1.51 13.22
CA ALA A 184 -7.25 -0.61 13.88
C ALA A 184 -7.95 0.67 14.36
N THR A 185 -7.88 0.93 15.67
CA THR A 185 -8.43 2.11 16.36
C THR A 185 -7.34 3.11 16.75
N GLY A 186 -7.71 4.38 16.96
CA GLY A 186 -6.75 5.42 17.32
C GLY A 186 -5.66 5.61 16.25
N VAL A 187 -4.44 5.93 16.71
CA VAL A 187 -3.29 6.24 15.85
C VAL A 187 -2.86 4.98 15.09
N MET A 188 -2.96 5.03 13.76
CA MET A 188 -2.48 3.97 12.87
C MET A 188 -1.00 4.16 12.60
N LYS A 189 -0.15 3.26 13.12
CA LYS A 189 1.28 3.21 12.80
C LYS A 189 1.48 2.31 11.59
N LEU A 190 2.07 2.85 10.54
CA LEU A 190 2.27 2.22 9.24
C LEU A 190 3.74 1.85 9.08
N LYS A 191 4.02 0.69 8.49
CA LYS A 191 5.38 0.21 8.20
C LYS A 191 5.41 -0.51 6.87
N PHE A 192 6.59 -0.63 6.24
CA PHE A 192 6.77 -1.64 5.21
C PHE A 192 6.68 -3.06 5.79
N PRO A 193 6.19 -4.04 5.03
CA PRO A 193 6.30 -5.45 5.38
C PRO A 193 7.78 -5.81 5.58
N SER A 194 8.06 -6.61 6.61
CA SER A 194 9.40 -7.13 6.94
C SER A 194 9.82 -8.27 6.04
#